data_AF-A0A1I0WXB5-F1
#
_entry.id   AF-A0A1I0WXB5-F1
#
_cell.length_a   1.000
_cell.length_b   1.000
_cell.length_c   1.000
_cell.angle_alpha   90.00
_cell.angle_beta   90.00
_cell.angle_gamma   90.00
#
_symmetry.space_group_name_H-M   'P 1'
#
loop_
_entity.id
_entity.type
_entity.pdbx_description
1 polymer ?
#
loop_
_entity_poly.entity_id
_entity_poly.type
_entity_poly.pdbx_seq_one_letter_code
_entity_poly.pdbx_strand_id
1 'polypeptide(L)'
;MYRRLAFVTALLLALTTVVPGTAFAATQVRVLQLNICHSGAASCFTGDKVITKARSVISTTKPHVLSVNEACSGDVATLRDAMGGARTKFVAAQRPDGSAVKCRNGQNYGNAIMVVNSVATGTGVSGRFRNQDSSNEKRVWACLPAGALSACTTHLAARDGAVALAQCKELMSRAVDYAKRAPVVVSGDMNLRYGGTPNAQDCNRSGFYRKGDGGLQHVFATKTLTFVSGKKIDMAGTTDHPAWLVTVTKS
;
A
#
# COMPACT_ATOMS: atom_id res chain seq x y z
N MET A 1 58.92 -29.61 62.19
CA MET A 1 58.78 -30.19 60.83
C MET A 1 57.30 -30.31 60.48
N TYR A 2 56.88 -29.66 59.39
CA TYR A 2 55.66 -29.88 58.55
C TYR A 2 54.28 -29.93 59.26
N ARG A 3 53.18 -29.30 58.81
CA ARG A 3 52.78 -28.81 57.50
C ARG A 3 51.51 -27.94 57.71
N ARG A 4 51.49 -26.68 57.26
CA ARG A 4 50.26 -25.87 57.22
C ARG A 4 49.45 -26.27 55.97
N LEU A 5 48.23 -26.78 56.14
CA LEU A 5 47.28 -26.96 55.04
C LEU A 5 46.63 -25.61 54.72
N ALA A 6 46.90 -25.08 53.53
CA ALA A 6 46.16 -23.97 52.95
C ALA A 6 44.97 -24.54 52.17
N PHE A 7 43.76 -24.23 52.61
CA PHE A 7 42.54 -24.43 51.81
C PHE A 7 42.45 -23.29 50.79
N VAL A 8 42.57 -23.61 49.51
CA VAL A 8 42.28 -22.69 48.40
C VAL A 8 40.85 -22.93 47.97
N THR A 9 39.95 -22.03 48.35
CA THR A 9 38.56 -22.02 47.87
C THR A 9 38.53 -21.30 46.52
N ALA A 10 38.44 -22.04 45.42
CA ALA A 10 38.25 -21.47 44.10
C ALA A 10 36.79 -21.04 43.91
N LEU A 11 36.54 -19.73 43.93
CA LEU A 11 35.24 -19.14 43.65
C LEU A 11 35.05 -19.09 42.12
N LEU A 12 34.26 -20.02 41.57
CA LEU A 12 33.80 -19.96 40.18
C LEU A 12 32.75 -18.84 40.05
N LEU A 13 33.17 -17.66 39.59
CA LEU A 13 32.24 -16.65 39.06
C LEU A 13 31.67 -17.17 37.74
N ALA A 14 30.42 -17.64 37.77
CA ALA A 14 29.64 -17.82 36.55
C ALA A 14 29.32 -16.44 35.97
N LEU A 15 30.04 -16.03 34.91
CA LEU A 15 29.63 -14.92 34.07
C LEU A 15 28.37 -15.35 33.29
N THR A 16 27.20 -15.01 33.81
CA THR A 16 25.96 -15.00 33.04
C THR A 16 26.08 -13.88 32.01
N THR A 17 26.39 -14.24 30.76
CA THR A 17 26.24 -13.35 29.62
C THR A 17 24.75 -13.07 29.44
N VAL A 18 24.31 -11.92 29.97
CA VAL A 18 23.00 -11.37 29.64
C VAL A 18 23.07 -11.01 28.15
N VAL A 19 22.59 -11.92 27.29
CA VAL A 19 22.31 -11.58 25.89
C VAL A 19 21.25 -10.48 25.95
N PRO A 20 21.54 -9.24 25.52
CA PRO A 20 20.50 -8.23 25.44
C PRO A 20 19.43 -8.80 24.50
N GLY A 21 18.23 -9.00 25.03
CA GLY A 21 17.08 -9.37 24.22
C GLY A 21 17.03 -8.38 23.06
N THR A 22 16.99 -8.91 21.84
CA THR A 22 16.79 -8.10 20.64
C THR A 22 15.54 -7.26 20.87
N ALA A 23 15.74 -5.99 21.21
CA ALA A 23 14.69 -4.99 21.16
C ALA A 23 14.03 -5.16 19.80
N PHE A 24 12.70 -5.25 19.77
CA PHE A 24 11.93 -5.29 18.53
C PHE A 24 12.37 -4.09 17.68
N ALA A 25 13.29 -4.33 16.76
CA ALA A 25 13.83 -3.32 15.88
C ALA A 25 12.64 -2.70 15.13
N ALA A 26 12.62 -1.38 15.09
CA ALA A 26 11.56 -0.59 14.49
C ALA A 26 11.13 -1.23 13.16
N THR A 27 9.93 -1.81 13.13
CA THR A 27 9.51 -2.64 12.00
C THR A 27 9.29 -1.71 10.81
N GLN A 28 10.26 -1.67 9.91
CA GLN A 28 10.17 -0.92 8.68
C GLN A 28 9.02 -1.48 7.83
N VAL A 29 8.11 -0.60 7.40
CA VAL A 29 7.00 -0.92 6.51
C VAL A 29 7.26 -0.26 5.16
N ARG A 30 7.10 -1.05 4.09
CA ARG A 30 7.25 -0.61 2.70
C ARG A 30 5.91 -0.63 2.01
N VAL A 31 5.48 0.51 1.49
CA VAL A 31 4.23 0.70 0.75
C VAL A 31 4.58 0.96 -0.71
N LEU A 32 4.15 0.06 -1.59
CA LEU A 32 4.33 0.19 -3.03
C LEU A 32 2.99 0.50 -3.70
N GLN A 33 2.98 1.57 -4.48
CA GLN A 33 1.87 1.99 -5.33
C GLN A 33 2.22 1.75 -6.79
N LEU A 34 1.32 1.08 -7.51
CA LEU A 34 1.40 0.84 -8.95
C LEU A 34 0.08 1.22 -9.63
N ASN A 35 0.12 2.01 -10.68
CA ASN A 35 -0.90 2.00 -11.74
C ASN A 35 -0.31 1.23 -12.93
N ILE A 36 -0.90 0.09 -13.30
CA ILE A 36 -0.31 -0.85 -14.28
C ILE A 36 -0.94 -0.77 -15.68
N CYS A 37 -1.95 0.08 -15.90
CA CYS A 37 -2.60 0.25 -17.20
C CYS A 37 -2.87 -1.08 -17.96
N HIS A 38 -3.28 -2.12 -17.25
CA HIS A 38 -3.31 -3.48 -17.80
C HIS A 38 -4.68 -3.86 -18.39
N SER A 39 -5.62 -2.91 -18.41
CA SER A 39 -6.99 -3.13 -18.87
C SER A 39 -7.09 -3.56 -20.34
N GLY A 40 -6.09 -3.23 -21.16
CA GLY A 40 -6.14 -3.41 -22.61
C GLY A 40 -6.95 -2.35 -23.36
N ALA A 41 -7.48 -1.34 -22.66
CA ALA A 41 -8.36 -0.31 -23.24
C ALA A 41 -7.64 1.04 -23.46
N ALA A 42 -6.67 1.39 -22.61
CA ALA A 42 -5.93 2.64 -22.70
C ALA A 42 -4.68 2.51 -23.58
N SER A 43 -4.19 3.63 -24.12
CA SER A 43 -3.01 3.68 -25.00
C SER A 43 -1.70 3.32 -24.29
N CYS A 44 -1.65 3.40 -22.96
CA CYS A 44 -0.51 2.97 -22.15
C CYS A 44 -0.39 1.44 -22.00
N PHE A 45 -1.35 0.67 -22.52
CA PHE A 45 -1.33 -0.79 -22.44
C PHE A 45 -0.19 -1.39 -23.28
N THR A 46 0.67 -2.19 -22.64
CA THR A 46 1.81 -2.85 -23.29
C THR A 46 1.74 -4.38 -23.27
N GLY A 47 0.56 -4.95 -23.00
CA GLY A 47 0.39 -6.39 -22.75
C GLY A 47 1.03 -6.82 -21.42
N ASP A 48 1.34 -8.11 -21.30
CA ASP A 48 1.87 -8.72 -20.07
C ASP A 48 3.30 -8.25 -19.69
N LYS A 49 3.91 -7.38 -20.51
CA LYS A 49 5.19 -6.72 -20.19
C LYS A 49 5.11 -5.98 -18.86
N VAL A 50 3.99 -5.29 -18.60
CA VAL A 50 3.79 -4.57 -17.33
C VAL A 50 3.70 -5.49 -16.13
N ILE A 51 3.07 -6.66 -16.27
CA ILE A 51 3.00 -7.67 -15.20
C ILE A 51 4.38 -8.22 -14.90
N THR A 52 5.17 -8.52 -15.93
CA THR A 52 6.56 -8.99 -15.77
C THR A 52 7.41 -7.96 -15.03
N LYS A 53 7.31 -6.68 -15.43
CA LYS A 53 8.02 -5.59 -14.77
C LYS A 53 7.54 -5.37 -13.33
N ALA A 54 6.23 -5.37 -13.09
CA ALA A 54 5.64 -5.21 -11.76
C ALA A 54 6.12 -6.31 -10.81
N ARG A 55 6.14 -7.57 -11.23
CA ARG A 55 6.69 -8.69 -10.44
C ARG A 55 8.15 -8.45 -10.07
N SER A 56 8.98 -8.04 -11.04
CA SER A 56 10.39 -7.73 -10.78
C SER A 56 10.53 -6.62 -9.71
N VAL A 57 9.78 -5.53 -9.85
CA VAL A 57 9.76 -4.44 -8.85
C VAL A 57 9.32 -4.94 -7.49
N ILE A 58 8.25 -5.74 -7.40
CA ILE A 58 7.75 -6.30 -6.15
C ILE A 58 8.81 -7.21 -5.50
N SER A 59 9.42 -8.13 -6.24
CA SER A 59 10.43 -9.05 -5.69
C SER A 59 11.71 -8.34 -5.25
N THR A 60 12.13 -7.27 -5.94
CA THR A 60 13.29 -6.47 -5.54
C THR A 60 12.99 -5.59 -4.33
N THR A 61 11.82 -4.95 -4.29
CA THR A 61 11.49 -3.98 -3.23
C THR A 61 10.93 -4.65 -1.97
N LYS A 62 10.37 -5.86 -2.10
CA LYS A 62 9.73 -6.62 -1.02
C LYS A 62 8.75 -5.75 -0.20
N PRO A 63 7.68 -5.22 -0.83
CA PRO A 63 6.75 -4.36 -0.14
C PRO A 63 5.93 -5.15 0.89
N HIS A 64 5.56 -4.48 1.98
CA HIS A 64 4.63 -5.01 2.97
C HIS A 64 3.18 -4.72 2.59
N VAL A 65 2.96 -3.60 1.89
CA VAL A 65 1.68 -3.18 1.34
C VAL A 65 1.86 -2.90 -0.15
N LEU A 66 1.01 -3.50 -0.98
CA LEU A 66 0.96 -3.26 -2.41
C LEU A 66 -0.44 -2.77 -2.79
N SER A 67 -0.51 -1.56 -3.33
CA SER A 67 -1.70 -1.01 -3.93
C SER A 67 -1.53 -0.99 -5.46
N VAL A 68 -2.52 -1.52 -6.17
CA VAL A 68 -2.50 -1.68 -7.62
C VAL A 68 -3.77 -1.08 -8.21
N ASN A 69 -3.62 -0.15 -9.13
CA ASN A 69 -4.69 0.42 -9.94
C ASN A 69 -4.60 -0.07 -11.38
N GLU A 70 -5.74 -0.03 -12.07
CA GLU A 70 -5.90 -0.45 -13.47
C GLU A 70 -5.50 -1.89 -13.75
N ALA A 71 -5.78 -2.77 -12.80
CA ALA A 71 -5.53 -4.21 -12.91
C ALA A 71 -6.76 -4.95 -13.45
N CYS A 72 -6.50 -6.04 -14.15
CA CYS A 72 -7.48 -7.09 -14.37
C CYS A 72 -7.50 -8.05 -13.18
N SER A 73 -8.66 -8.65 -12.88
CA SER A 73 -8.80 -9.52 -11.71
C SER A 73 -7.85 -10.73 -11.70
N GLY A 74 -7.43 -11.21 -12.88
CA GLY A 74 -6.45 -12.29 -13.01
C GLY A 74 -5.01 -11.90 -12.68
N ASP A 75 -4.66 -10.61 -12.74
CA ASP A 75 -3.31 -10.12 -12.42
C ASP A 75 -2.98 -10.31 -10.93
N VAL A 76 -4.03 -10.32 -10.11
CA VAL A 76 -3.97 -10.30 -8.64
C VAL A 76 -3.19 -11.49 -8.09
N ALA A 77 -3.41 -12.71 -8.60
CA ALA A 77 -2.73 -13.90 -8.09
C ALA A 77 -1.22 -13.81 -8.35
N THR A 78 -0.83 -13.46 -9.57
CA THR A 78 0.58 -13.33 -9.96
C THR A 78 1.33 -12.26 -9.17
N LEU A 79 0.71 -11.11 -8.90
CA LEU A 79 1.33 -10.03 -8.11
C LEU A 79 1.41 -10.41 -6.62
N ARG A 80 0.38 -11.07 -6.08
CA ARG A 80 0.36 -11.58 -4.70
C ARG A 80 1.47 -12.61 -4.47
N ASP A 81 1.67 -13.50 -5.42
CA ASP A 81 2.71 -14.53 -5.33
C ASP A 81 4.11 -13.90 -5.38
N ALA A 82 4.30 -12.82 -6.15
CA ALA A 82 5.56 -12.06 -6.15
C ALA A 82 5.87 -11.37 -4.79
N MET A 83 4.86 -11.09 -3.97
CA MET A 83 5.04 -10.62 -2.58
C MET A 83 5.43 -11.74 -1.61
N GLY A 84 5.38 -13.02 -2.01
CA GLY A 84 5.56 -14.16 -1.09
C GLY A 84 4.30 -14.50 -0.29
N GLY A 85 3.12 -14.09 -0.78
CA GLY A 85 1.83 -14.35 -0.13
C GLY A 85 1.32 -13.15 0.68
N ALA A 86 0.07 -12.77 0.42
CA ALA A 86 -0.56 -11.62 1.04
C ALA A 86 -2.08 -11.77 1.17
N ARG A 87 -2.64 -11.18 2.23
CA ARG A 87 -4.07 -10.90 2.31
C ARG A 87 -4.40 -9.88 1.23
N THR A 88 -5.49 -10.13 0.51
CA THR A 88 -5.79 -9.40 -0.72
C THR A 88 -7.26 -9.01 -0.77
N LYS A 89 -7.54 -7.80 -1.24
CA LYS A 89 -8.87 -7.37 -1.63
C LYS A 89 -8.82 -6.73 -3.02
N PHE A 90 -9.47 -7.38 -3.97
CA PHE A 90 -9.78 -6.79 -5.27
C PHE A 90 -11.18 -6.17 -5.24
N VAL A 91 -11.34 -5.04 -5.93
CA VAL A 91 -12.64 -4.40 -6.17
C VAL A 91 -12.71 -3.99 -7.63
N ALA A 92 -13.74 -4.45 -8.33
CA ALA A 92 -13.98 -4.04 -9.71
C ALA A 92 -14.50 -2.59 -9.74
N ALA A 93 -13.98 -1.78 -10.66
CA ALA A 93 -14.68 -0.56 -11.04
C ALA A 93 -16.04 -0.93 -11.64
N GLN A 94 -17.00 -0.01 -11.57
CA GLN A 94 -18.39 -0.32 -11.89
C GLN A 94 -18.92 0.57 -13.01
N ARG A 95 -19.87 0.09 -13.80
CA ARG A 95 -20.68 0.87 -14.73
C ARG A 95 -21.83 1.55 -14.01
N PRO A 96 -22.53 2.55 -14.58
CA PRO A 96 -23.65 3.22 -13.92
C PRO A 96 -24.68 2.25 -13.30
N ASP A 97 -25.01 1.17 -14.02
CA ASP A 97 -25.92 0.09 -13.60
C ASP A 97 -25.39 -0.83 -12.48
N GLY A 98 -24.15 -0.63 -12.02
CA GLY A 98 -23.51 -1.41 -10.96
C GLY A 98 -22.73 -2.63 -11.45
N SER A 99 -22.84 -3.00 -12.73
CA SER A 99 -22.07 -4.10 -13.32
C SER A 99 -20.58 -3.77 -13.38
N ALA A 100 -19.73 -4.79 -13.42
CA ALA A 100 -18.28 -4.57 -13.46
C ALA A 100 -17.80 -4.01 -14.81
N VAL A 101 -16.89 -3.03 -14.76
CA VAL A 101 -16.08 -2.66 -15.92
C VAL A 101 -15.16 -3.84 -16.25
N LYS A 102 -14.95 -4.08 -17.54
CA LYS A 102 -14.20 -5.24 -18.04
C LYS A 102 -12.89 -4.81 -18.68
N CYS A 103 -11.85 -5.59 -18.43
CA CYS A 103 -10.66 -5.62 -19.26
C CYS A 103 -11.00 -6.18 -20.66
N ARG A 104 -10.12 -5.92 -21.63
CA ARG A 104 -10.23 -6.44 -23.01
C ARG A 104 -10.32 -7.97 -23.07
N ASN A 105 -9.73 -8.67 -22.11
CA ASN A 105 -9.79 -10.13 -21.97
C ASN A 105 -11.04 -10.64 -21.23
N GLY A 106 -12.04 -9.79 -20.97
CA GLY A 106 -13.30 -10.15 -20.32
C GLY A 106 -13.28 -10.22 -18.79
N GLN A 107 -12.09 -10.09 -18.17
CA GLN A 107 -11.94 -10.08 -16.72
C GLN A 107 -12.44 -8.76 -16.12
N ASN A 108 -12.68 -8.74 -14.81
CA ASN A 108 -13.06 -7.50 -14.13
C ASN A 108 -11.87 -6.56 -14.04
N TYR A 109 -12.07 -5.30 -14.40
CA TYR A 109 -11.08 -4.23 -14.26
C TYR A 109 -11.28 -3.50 -12.93
N GLY A 110 -10.20 -3.15 -12.23
CA GLY A 110 -10.30 -2.37 -11.00
C GLY A 110 -9.01 -2.26 -10.21
N ASN A 111 -9.17 -2.23 -8.88
CA ASN A 111 -8.11 -1.96 -7.91
C ASN A 111 -7.86 -3.18 -7.02
N ALA A 112 -6.61 -3.39 -6.61
CA ALA A 112 -6.22 -4.38 -5.62
C ALA A 112 -5.41 -3.75 -4.49
N ILE A 113 -5.71 -4.13 -3.25
CA ILE A 113 -4.85 -3.89 -2.11
C ILE A 113 -4.39 -5.23 -1.55
N MET A 114 -3.09 -5.33 -1.30
CA MET A 114 -2.44 -6.51 -0.74
C MET A 114 -1.57 -6.12 0.43
N VAL A 115 -1.62 -6.92 1.49
CA VAL A 115 -0.79 -6.76 2.68
C VAL A 115 -0.23 -8.12 3.07
N VAL A 116 1.08 -8.22 3.31
CA VAL A 116 1.73 -9.48 3.67
C VAL A 116 1.05 -10.14 4.87
N ASN A 117 0.97 -11.47 4.87
CA ASN A 117 0.18 -12.23 5.85
C ASN A 117 0.60 -12.01 7.31
N SER A 118 1.87 -11.65 7.57
CA SER A 118 2.38 -11.34 8.90
C SER A 118 1.87 -10.00 9.46
N VAL A 119 1.27 -9.15 8.62
CA VAL A 119 0.84 -7.79 8.97
C VAL A 119 -0.69 -7.66 8.99
N ALA A 120 -1.38 -8.24 8.01
CA ALA A 120 -2.84 -8.10 7.89
C ALA A 120 -3.64 -9.20 8.57
N THR A 121 -4.81 -8.83 9.09
CA THR A 121 -5.82 -9.77 9.58
C THR A 121 -7.19 -9.47 8.95
N GLY A 122 -8.14 -10.40 9.08
CA GLY A 122 -9.53 -10.19 8.68
C GLY A 122 -9.82 -10.26 7.19
N THR A 123 -11.07 -9.93 6.84
CA THR A 123 -11.58 -9.86 5.47
C THR A 123 -11.55 -8.42 4.97
N GLY A 124 -11.25 -8.23 3.68
CA GLY A 124 -11.22 -6.90 3.09
C GLY A 124 -12.62 -6.36 2.79
N VAL A 125 -12.81 -5.07 3.03
CA VAL A 125 -14.02 -4.30 2.70
C VAL A 125 -13.81 -3.48 1.45
N SER A 126 -14.87 -3.15 0.74
CA SER A 126 -14.82 -2.35 -0.48
C SER A 126 -16.14 -1.65 -0.73
N GLY A 127 -16.12 -0.64 -1.60
CA GLY A 127 -17.34 0.04 -2.00
C GLY A 127 -17.16 0.99 -3.18
N ARG A 128 -18.29 1.48 -3.67
CA ARG A 128 -18.38 2.61 -4.61
C ARG A 128 -18.32 3.92 -3.82
N PHE A 129 -17.68 4.95 -4.38
CA PHE A 129 -17.78 6.30 -3.82
C PHE A 129 -19.16 6.93 -4.06
N ARG A 130 -19.58 7.80 -3.15
CA ARG A 130 -20.85 8.55 -3.30
C ARG A 130 -20.78 9.53 -4.45
N ASN A 131 -19.69 10.29 -4.53
CA ASN A 131 -19.45 11.23 -5.63
C ASN A 131 -18.83 10.48 -6.81
N GLN A 132 -19.41 10.66 -7.99
CA GLN A 132 -18.97 10.06 -9.25
C GLN A 132 -18.99 11.13 -10.33
N ASP A 133 -18.07 11.06 -11.29
CA ASP A 133 -18.09 11.92 -12.45
C ASP A 133 -19.11 11.41 -13.48
N SER A 134 -19.26 12.12 -14.60
CA SER A 134 -20.16 11.75 -15.70
C SER A 134 -19.67 10.56 -16.52
N SER A 135 -18.47 10.01 -16.25
CA SER A 135 -17.92 8.91 -17.02
C SER A 135 -18.65 7.59 -16.76
N ASN A 136 -18.51 6.63 -17.68
CA ASN A 136 -19.07 5.30 -17.52
C ASN A 136 -18.31 4.44 -16.50
N GLU A 137 -17.12 4.85 -16.08
CA GLU A 137 -16.34 4.14 -15.05
C GLU A 137 -16.58 4.81 -13.69
N LYS A 138 -17.34 4.13 -12.82
CA LYS A 138 -17.57 4.56 -11.45
C LYS A 138 -16.46 4.07 -10.54
N ARG A 139 -15.87 5.03 -9.84
CA ARG A 139 -14.69 4.84 -8.99
C ARG A 139 -15.05 4.15 -7.68
N VAL A 140 -14.14 3.32 -7.23
CA VAL A 140 -14.30 2.39 -6.12
C VAL A 140 -13.07 2.43 -5.20
N TRP A 141 -13.25 1.92 -3.98
CA TRP A 141 -12.19 1.78 -2.99
C TRP A 141 -12.21 0.38 -2.38
N ALA A 142 -11.05 -0.06 -1.90
CA ALA A 142 -10.91 -1.29 -1.14
C ALA A 142 -9.97 -1.06 0.05
N CYS A 143 -10.26 -1.73 1.17
CA CYS A 143 -9.42 -1.70 2.36
C CYS A 143 -9.28 -3.10 2.96
N LEU A 144 -8.13 -3.35 3.57
CA LEU A 144 -7.88 -4.45 4.51
C LEU A 144 -7.75 -3.79 5.90
N PRO A 145 -8.85 -3.70 6.67
CA PRO A 145 -8.83 -3.09 7.99
C PRO A 145 -8.27 -4.07 9.03
N ALA A 146 -7.67 -3.51 10.08
CA ALA A 146 -7.09 -4.23 11.23
C ALA A 146 -5.77 -4.97 10.94
N GLY A 147 -5.29 -5.70 11.96
CA GLY A 147 -3.95 -6.29 12.01
C GLY A 147 -2.93 -5.34 12.62
N ALA A 148 -1.66 -5.53 12.28
CA ALA A 148 -0.59 -4.63 12.70
C ALA A 148 -0.60 -3.31 11.90
N LEU A 149 -1.32 -3.27 10.77
CA LEU A 149 -1.46 -2.13 9.86
C LEU A 149 -2.72 -2.30 9.02
N SER A 150 -3.58 -1.28 8.97
CA SER A 150 -4.66 -1.24 7.97
C SER A 150 -4.16 -0.60 6.67
N ALA A 151 -4.66 -1.09 5.52
CA ALA A 151 -4.30 -0.54 4.23
C ALA A 151 -5.51 -0.32 3.32
N CYS A 152 -5.53 0.79 2.60
CA CYS A 152 -6.58 1.11 1.63
C CYS A 152 -6.01 1.48 0.26
N THR A 153 -6.78 1.18 -0.80
CA THR A 153 -6.49 1.57 -2.18
C THR A 153 -7.67 2.23 -2.87
N THR A 154 -7.37 3.07 -3.86
CA THR A 154 -8.35 3.59 -4.81
C THR A 154 -7.68 4.12 -6.10
N HIS A 155 -8.49 4.35 -7.13
CA HIS A 155 -8.18 5.12 -8.32
C HIS A 155 -9.31 6.14 -8.48
N LEU A 156 -9.00 7.44 -8.36
CA LEU A 156 -9.99 8.51 -8.30
C LEU A 156 -10.41 9.01 -9.69
N ALA A 157 -11.46 9.83 -9.74
CA ALA A 157 -11.94 10.43 -10.99
C ALA A 157 -10.82 11.21 -11.70
N ALA A 158 -10.66 11.00 -13.00
CA ALA A 158 -9.59 11.62 -13.79
C ALA A 158 -10.05 12.89 -14.53
N ARG A 159 -11.36 13.01 -14.76
CA ARG A 159 -11.96 14.07 -15.59
C ARG A 159 -12.53 15.22 -14.78
N ASP A 160 -12.67 15.06 -13.47
CA ASP A 160 -13.23 16.05 -12.57
C ASP A 160 -12.45 16.04 -11.25
N GLY A 161 -11.61 17.05 -11.08
CA GLY A 161 -10.79 17.19 -9.88
C GLY A 161 -11.60 17.42 -8.60
N ALA A 162 -12.76 18.10 -8.69
CA ALA A 162 -13.61 18.33 -7.52
C ALA A 162 -14.25 17.02 -7.04
N VAL A 163 -14.70 16.18 -7.98
CA VAL A 163 -15.15 14.82 -7.68
C VAL A 163 -14.00 13.99 -7.11
N ALA A 164 -12.81 14.03 -7.71
CA ALA A 164 -11.64 13.31 -7.19
C ALA A 164 -11.32 13.73 -5.75
N LEU A 165 -11.34 15.03 -5.45
CA LEU A 165 -11.11 15.52 -4.10
C LEU A 165 -12.18 15.04 -3.11
N ALA A 166 -13.46 15.03 -3.52
CA ALA A 166 -14.55 14.51 -2.69
C ALA A 166 -14.36 13.01 -2.39
N GLN A 167 -14.00 12.21 -3.39
CA GLN A 167 -13.71 10.78 -3.24
C GLN A 167 -12.50 10.55 -2.31
N CYS A 168 -11.42 11.32 -2.48
CA CYS A 168 -10.25 11.24 -1.59
C CYS A 168 -10.66 11.54 -0.13
N LYS A 169 -11.44 12.61 0.10
CA LYS A 169 -11.94 12.97 1.44
C LYS A 169 -12.83 11.88 2.05
N GLU A 170 -13.62 11.19 1.23
CA GLU A 170 -14.48 10.08 1.64
C GLU A 170 -13.67 8.85 2.07
N LEU A 171 -12.62 8.49 1.33
CA LEU A 171 -11.72 7.39 1.69
C LEU A 171 -10.92 7.72 2.96
N MET A 172 -10.40 8.95 3.03
CA MET A 172 -9.62 9.38 4.19
C MET A 172 -10.47 9.45 5.48
N SER A 173 -11.78 9.69 5.38
CA SER A 173 -12.68 9.59 6.55
C SER A 173 -12.72 8.16 7.11
N ARG A 174 -12.77 7.15 6.24
CA ARG A 174 -12.72 5.73 6.65
C ARG A 174 -11.36 5.38 7.24
N ALA A 175 -10.29 5.90 6.64
CA ALA A 175 -8.94 5.71 7.15
C ALA A 175 -8.76 6.28 8.57
N VAL A 176 -9.36 7.43 8.87
CA VAL A 176 -9.39 7.99 10.24
C VAL A 176 -10.10 7.05 11.22
N ASP A 177 -11.20 6.40 10.82
CA ASP A 177 -11.87 5.43 11.68
C ASP A 177 -11.03 4.17 11.92
N TYR A 178 -10.34 3.66 10.91
CA TYR A 178 -9.42 2.53 11.07
C TYR A 178 -8.20 2.90 11.93
N ALA A 179 -7.76 4.16 11.89
CA ALA A 179 -6.63 4.67 12.66
C ALA A 179 -6.88 4.64 14.18
N LYS A 180 -8.13 4.50 14.63
CA LYS A 180 -8.48 4.29 16.04
C LYS A 180 -7.98 2.94 16.59
N ARG A 181 -7.66 1.98 15.72
CA ARG A 181 -7.30 0.60 16.11
C ARG A 181 -5.88 0.20 15.76
N ALA A 182 -5.34 0.71 14.65
CA ALA A 182 -4.00 0.40 14.19
C ALA A 182 -3.48 1.53 13.29
N PRO A 183 -2.16 1.62 13.04
CA PRO A 183 -1.63 2.50 12.00
C PRO A 183 -2.29 2.22 10.64
N VAL A 184 -2.43 3.25 9.81
CA VAL A 184 -3.12 3.15 8.51
C VAL A 184 -2.26 3.73 7.41
N VAL A 185 -2.25 3.04 6.27
CA VAL A 185 -1.75 3.59 5.01
C VAL A 185 -2.86 3.59 3.95
N VAL A 186 -2.97 4.69 3.21
CA VAL A 186 -3.86 4.80 2.04
C VAL A 186 -2.96 5.09 0.85
N SER A 187 -3.09 4.31 -0.22
CA SER A 187 -2.23 4.41 -1.38
C SER A 187 -3.05 4.32 -2.65
N GLY A 188 -2.71 5.07 -3.69
CA GLY A 188 -3.49 5.03 -4.92
C GLY A 188 -3.07 6.09 -5.92
N ASP A 189 -3.60 5.96 -7.12
CA ASP A 189 -3.67 7.04 -8.09
C ASP A 189 -4.83 7.96 -7.71
N MET A 190 -4.47 9.14 -7.18
CA MET A 190 -5.44 10.10 -6.68
C MET A 190 -5.96 11.00 -7.79
N ASN A 191 -5.41 10.98 -9.01
CA ASN A 191 -5.73 11.94 -10.07
C ASN A 191 -5.72 13.42 -9.60
N LEU A 192 -4.91 13.71 -8.56
CA LEU A 192 -4.75 15.02 -7.96
C LEU A 192 -3.25 15.28 -7.84
N ARG A 193 -2.83 16.53 -8.04
CA ARG A 193 -1.42 16.92 -7.83
C ARG A 193 -1.26 17.64 -6.50
N TYR A 194 -0.10 17.46 -5.88
CA TYR A 194 0.29 18.32 -4.77
C TYR A 194 0.57 19.73 -5.29
N GLY A 195 -0.06 20.74 -4.67
CA GLY A 195 -0.03 22.11 -5.15
C GLY A 195 -0.89 22.35 -6.39
N GLY A 196 -1.69 21.37 -6.82
CA GLY A 196 -2.63 21.52 -7.92
C GLY A 196 -3.93 22.24 -7.52
N THR A 197 -4.86 22.38 -8.47
CA THR A 197 -6.19 22.93 -8.25
C THR A 197 -7.24 21.94 -8.78
N PRO A 198 -7.88 21.13 -7.94
CA PRO A 198 -7.72 21.04 -6.48
C PRO A 198 -6.40 20.38 -6.04
N ASN A 199 -5.98 20.65 -4.80
CA ASN A 199 -4.73 20.15 -4.26
C ASN A 199 -4.93 18.80 -3.57
N ALA A 200 -4.10 17.81 -3.89
CA ALA A 200 -4.10 16.53 -3.18
C ALA A 200 -3.88 16.66 -1.66
N GLN A 201 -3.25 17.74 -1.22
CA GLN A 201 -3.07 18.02 0.21
C GLN A 201 -4.40 18.28 0.92
N ASP A 202 -5.42 18.77 0.21
CA ASP A 202 -6.72 19.16 0.77
C ASP A 202 -7.57 17.95 1.20
N CYS A 203 -7.19 16.73 0.80
CA CYS A 203 -7.79 15.51 1.34
C CYS A 203 -7.01 14.88 2.49
N ASN A 204 -5.82 15.38 2.83
CA ASN A 204 -5.12 14.90 4.02
C ASN A 204 -5.92 15.24 5.29
N ARG A 205 -5.91 14.34 6.27
CA ARG A 205 -6.65 14.50 7.53
C ARG A 205 -5.71 14.73 8.70
N SER A 206 -6.23 15.32 9.78
CA SER A 206 -5.50 15.37 11.04
C SER A 206 -5.08 13.97 11.48
N GLY A 207 -3.88 13.85 12.06
CA GLY A 207 -3.27 12.56 12.38
C GLY A 207 -2.60 11.84 11.20
N PHE A 208 -2.64 12.39 9.98
CA PHE A 208 -1.98 11.84 8.79
C PHE A 208 -0.97 12.80 8.17
N TYR A 209 -0.02 12.26 7.42
CA TYR A 209 0.79 12.99 6.44
C TYR A 209 0.66 12.36 5.07
N ARG A 210 1.06 13.10 4.03
CA ARG A 210 1.02 12.69 2.63
C ARG A 210 2.43 12.72 2.02
N LYS A 211 2.74 11.74 1.18
CA LYS A 211 3.91 11.70 0.29
C LYS A 211 3.46 11.29 -1.11
N GLY A 212 4.05 11.87 -2.15
CA GLY A 212 3.68 11.57 -3.53
C GLY A 212 4.89 11.57 -4.45
N ASP A 213 4.70 11.03 -5.64
CA ASP A 213 5.73 10.86 -6.69
C ASP A 213 6.03 12.15 -7.49
N GLY A 214 5.36 13.26 -7.14
CA GLY A 214 5.35 14.52 -7.91
C GLY A 214 4.31 14.55 -9.03
N GLY A 215 3.61 13.44 -9.25
CA GLY A 215 2.47 13.28 -10.14
C GLY A 215 1.21 12.98 -9.37
N LEU A 216 0.49 11.95 -9.80
CA LEU A 216 -0.87 11.62 -9.35
C LEU A 216 -0.91 10.53 -8.27
N GLN A 217 0.20 9.81 -8.07
CA GLN A 217 0.24 8.71 -7.10
C GLN A 217 0.67 9.21 -5.73
N HIS A 218 -0.11 8.84 -4.71
CA HIS A 218 0.12 9.30 -3.34
C HIS A 218 -0.01 8.17 -2.32
N VAL A 219 0.73 8.33 -1.22
CA VAL A 219 0.59 7.58 0.00
C VAL A 219 0.25 8.55 1.13
N PHE A 220 -0.82 8.26 1.86
CA PHE A 220 -1.15 8.88 3.13
C PHE A 220 -0.88 7.89 4.25
N ALA A 221 -0.29 8.32 5.35
CA ALA A 221 0.02 7.45 6.48
C ALA A 221 -0.26 8.15 7.80
N THR A 222 -0.68 7.38 8.82
CA THR A 222 -0.84 7.89 10.17
C THR A 222 0.51 8.39 10.72
N LYS A 223 0.49 9.46 11.53
CA LYS A 223 1.70 10.04 12.14
C LYS A 223 2.39 9.14 13.18
N THR A 224 1.74 8.04 13.58
CA THR A 224 2.35 6.93 14.34
C THR A 224 3.36 6.12 13.50
N LEU A 225 3.44 6.38 12.20
CA LEU A 225 4.46 5.86 11.30
C LEU A 225 5.39 6.99 10.88
N THR A 226 6.63 6.98 11.32
CA THR A 226 7.63 7.97 10.88
C THR A 226 8.02 7.72 9.43
N PHE A 227 7.98 8.77 8.61
CA PHE A 227 8.46 8.72 7.22
C PHE A 227 9.98 8.53 7.18
N VAL A 228 10.44 7.56 6.41
CA VAL A 228 11.88 7.30 6.20
C VAL A 228 12.32 7.79 4.83
N SER A 229 11.67 7.32 3.76
CA SER A 229 12.06 7.67 2.39
C SER A 229 10.92 7.49 1.38
N GLY A 230 11.01 8.18 0.25
CA GLY A 230 10.16 7.98 -0.92
C GLY A 230 11.01 7.84 -2.18
N LYS A 231 10.66 6.90 -3.05
CA LYS A 231 11.41 6.62 -4.28
C LYS A 231 10.47 6.32 -5.44
N LYS A 232 10.69 7.01 -6.56
CA LYS A 232 10.16 6.62 -7.87
C LYS A 232 11.02 5.50 -8.45
N ILE A 233 10.37 4.48 -8.98
CA ILE A 233 11.00 3.37 -9.67
C ILE A 233 10.49 3.37 -11.10
N ASP A 234 11.42 3.36 -12.04
CA ASP A 234 11.10 3.32 -13.45
C ASP A 234 10.45 1.98 -13.84
N MET A 235 9.30 2.08 -14.50
CA MET A 235 8.53 0.97 -15.04
C MET A 235 8.91 0.64 -16.49
N ALA A 236 10.00 1.20 -16.99
CA ALA A 236 10.60 0.89 -18.30
C ALA A 236 9.60 1.06 -19.46
N GLY A 237 8.75 2.08 -19.38
CA GLY A 237 7.73 2.37 -20.39
C GLY A 237 6.63 1.31 -20.53
N THR A 238 6.51 0.36 -19.59
CA THR A 238 5.45 -0.67 -19.63
C THR A 238 4.09 -0.16 -19.14
N THR A 239 4.09 0.98 -18.46
CA THR A 239 2.95 1.81 -18.03
C THR A 239 3.42 3.27 -18.08
N ASP A 240 2.49 4.22 -18.12
CA ASP A 240 2.73 5.66 -18.09
C ASP A 240 2.96 6.21 -16.67
N HIS A 241 2.80 5.37 -15.64
CA HIS A 241 3.10 5.71 -14.25
C HIS A 241 4.43 5.11 -13.76
N PRO A 242 5.23 5.84 -12.97
CA PRO A 242 6.29 5.22 -12.21
C PRO A 242 5.71 4.31 -11.12
N ALA A 243 6.49 3.36 -10.63
CA ALA A 243 6.21 2.73 -9.34
C ALA A 243 6.58 3.71 -8.22
N TRP A 244 5.70 3.90 -7.23
CA TRP A 244 5.95 4.79 -6.09
C TRP A 244 6.12 4.00 -4.79
N LEU A 245 7.35 3.97 -4.27
CA LEU A 245 7.71 3.26 -3.04
C LEU A 245 7.90 4.25 -1.89
N VAL A 246 7.13 4.07 -0.81
CA VAL A 246 7.30 4.79 0.45
C VAL A 246 7.74 3.82 1.53
N THR A 247 8.77 4.21 2.27
CA THR A 247 9.24 3.48 3.45
C THR A 247 8.94 4.29 4.70
N VAL A 248 8.34 3.63 5.68
CA VAL A 248 8.00 4.19 6.98
C VAL A 248 8.48 3.25 8.07
N THR A 249 8.57 3.74 9.30
CA THR A 249 8.85 2.92 10.47
C THR A 249 7.82 3.20 11.55
N LYS A 250 7.50 2.21 12.39
CA LYS A 250 6.74 2.50 13.62
C LYS A 250 7.57 3.48 14.46
N SER A 251 6.91 4.57 14.90
CA SER A 251 7.47 5.53 15.85
C SER A 251 7.56 4.93 17.24
#